data_AF-A0A811R655-F1
#
_entry.id   AF-A0A811R655-F1
#
_cell.length_a   1.000
_cell.length_b   1.000
_cell.length_c   1.000
_cell.angle_alpha   90.00
_cell.angle_beta   90.00
_cell.angle_gamma   90.00
#
_symmetry.space_group_name_H-M   'P 1'
#
loop_
_entity.id
_entity.type
_entity.pdbx_description
1 polymer ?
#
loop_
_entity_poly.entity_id
_entity_poly.type
_entity_poly.pdbx_seq_one_letter_code
_entity_poly.pdbx_strand_id
1 'polypeptide(L)'
;MRQYEDPPEEISHPAHRGHILKLVTNAGTTFVCDGCKEPGDGARYTCDCCESPSFDLHPPCALADEDTTLEHPLFRGSKFVLLPEPPAPVDGTVCDACGEPARGLVHHCFEDDLDLHPCCARLPDRILQDGRVFELRRKTSGACGLCGGDSGRRRNKFWAYRSYFDGEAMDLHVACMKDMARLSWEASYQSRSGGGQIVLASLPNIERTLQSLPVNKRRKSGFDHFVKIVRTVAGIIIAVIFGNPVAMIAAIAGPGGLLRG
;
A
#
# COMPACT_ATOMS: atom_id res chain seq x y z
N MET A 1 3.59 -14.81 5.81
CA MET A 1 2.51 -14.05 6.49
C MET A 1 1.24 -14.89 6.41
N ARG A 2 0.57 -15.18 7.54
CA ARG A 2 -0.75 -15.81 7.50
C ARG A 2 -1.70 -14.83 6.81
N GLN A 3 -2.11 -15.16 5.60
CA GLN A 3 -3.13 -14.40 4.90
C GLN A 3 -4.45 -14.99 5.36
N TYR A 4 -5.21 -14.21 6.12
CA TYR A 4 -6.56 -14.62 6.51
C TYR A 4 -7.45 -14.39 5.30
N GLU A 5 -7.78 -15.48 4.59
CA GLU A 5 -8.80 -15.48 3.53
C GLU A 5 -10.15 -15.00 4.09
N ASP A 6 -10.43 -15.39 5.34
CA ASP A 6 -11.50 -14.86 6.17
C ASP A 6 -10.93 -14.31 7.50
N PRO A 7 -10.74 -12.98 7.64
CA PRO A 7 -10.30 -12.38 8.89
C PRO A 7 -11.38 -12.54 9.98
N PRO A 8 -11.00 -12.77 11.26
CA PRO A 8 -11.97 -12.95 12.34
C PRO A 8 -12.82 -11.69 12.54
N GLU A 9 -14.12 -11.87 12.81
CA GLU A 9 -15.04 -10.74 13.02
C GLU A 9 -14.70 -9.93 14.29
N GLU A 10 -14.13 -10.59 15.30
CA GLU A 10 -13.79 -9.97 16.59
C GLU A 10 -12.40 -10.42 17.04
N ILE A 11 -11.62 -9.49 17.60
CA ILE A 11 -10.29 -9.78 18.16
C ILE A 11 -10.06 -9.03 19.47
N SER A 12 -9.18 -9.57 20.31
CA SER A 12 -8.51 -8.80 21.36
C SER A 12 -7.14 -8.37 20.84
N HIS A 13 -6.75 -7.12 21.09
CA HIS A 13 -5.49 -6.57 20.60
C HIS A 13 -4.62 -6.06 21.76
N PRO A 14 -3.31 -6.38 21.81
CA PRO A 14 -2.43 -5.98 22.92
C PRO A 14 -2.34 -4.47 23.13
N ALA A 15 -2.44 -3.68 22.05
CA ALA A 15 -2.44 -2.21 22.09
C ALA A 15 -3.77 -1.60 22.58
N HIS A 16 -4.82 -2.41 22.76
CA HIS A 16 -6.13 -1.95 23.23
C HIS A 16 -6.77 -2.97 24.18
N ARG A 17 -6.14 -3.14 25.35
CA ARG A 17 -6.50 -4.17 26.33
C ARG A 17 -7.86 -3.93 26.95
N GLY A 18 -8.56 -5.02 27.26
CA GLY A 18 -9.84 -4.99 27.96
C GLY A 18 -11.05 -4.77 27.04
N HIS A 19 -10.83 -4.44 25.77
CA HIS A 19 -11.88 -4.26 24.78
C HIS A 19 -11.72 -5.23 23.59
N ILE A 20 -12.84 -5.49 22.93
CA ILE A 20 -12.91 -6.27 21.71
C ILE A 20 -12.99 -5.31 20.52
N LEU A 21 -12.11 -5.51 19.54
CA LEU A 21 -12.19 -4.81 18.28
C LEU A 21 -13.03 -5.62 17.30
N LYS A 22 -13.94 -4.94 16.58
CA LYS A 22 -14.82 -5.56 15.59
C LYS A 22 -14.38 -5.20 14.18
N LEU A 23 -14.35 -6.18 13.29
CA LEU A 23 -14.13 -5.95 11.88
C LEU A 23 -15.34 -5.26 11.26
N VAL A 24 -15.15 -4.06 10.75
CA VAL A 24 -16.13 -3.36 9.93
C VAL A 24 -15.60 -3.23 8.50
N THR A 25 -16.47 -3.37 7.51
CA THR A 25 -16.11 -3.37 6.08
C THR A 25 -16.74 -2.23 5.28
N ASN A 26 -17.24 -1.20 5.99
CA ASN A 26 -17.93 -0.05 5.42
C ASN A 26 -17.01 0.75 4.48
N ALA A 27 -17.09 0.45 3.18
CA ALA A 27 -16.29 1.10 2.14
C ALA A 27 -16.46 2.63 2.17
N GLY A 28 -15.36 3.37 1.99
CA GLY A 28 -15.37 4.83 1.93
C GLY A 28 -15.30 5.54 3.27
N THR A 29 -15.13 4.82 4.37
CA THR A 29 -14.82 5.42 5.67
C THR A 29 -13.32 5.62 5.78
N THR A 30 -12.87 6.87 5.77
CA THR A 30 -11.46 7.22 6.00
C THR A 30 -11.16 7.24 7.50
N PHE A 31 -10.01 6.71 7.88
CA PHE A 31 -9.56 6.67 9.27
C PHE A 31 -8.02 6.73 9.32
N VAL A 32 -7.48 7.05 10.49
CA VAL A 32 -6.03 6.91 10.77
C VAL A 32 -5.86 5.67 11.62
N CYS A 33 -4.97 4.77 11.21
CA CYS A 33 -4.70 3.58 12.00
C CYS A 33 -3.92 3.92 13.27
N ASP A 34 -4.44 3.55 14.44
CA ASP A 34 -3.80 3.76 15.74
C ASP A 34 -2.52 2.95 15.95
N GLY A 35 -2.33 1.86 15.20
CA GLY A 35 -1.09 1.09 15.19
C GLY A 35 0.02 1.80 14.43
N CYS A 36 -0.02 1.75 13.09
CA CYS A 36 1.07 2.25 12.23
C CYS A 36 1.04 3.76 11.96
N LYS A 37 0.00 4.48 12.41
CA LYS A 37 -0.23 5.92 12.21
C LYS A 37 -0.44 6.34 10.75
N GLU A 38 -0.77 5.39 9.88
CA GLU A 38 -0.99 5.62 8.46
C GLU A 38 -2.49 5.75 8.11
N PRO A 39 -2.82 6.45 7.01
CA PRO A 39 -4.16 6.51 6.45
C PRO A 39 -4.75 5.13 6.12
N GLY A 40 -6.03 4.95 6.41
CA GLY A 40 -6.83 3.79 6.02
C GLY A 40 -8.12 4.17 5.31
N ASP A 41 -8.65 3.24 4.51
CA ASP A 41 -9.93 3.38 3.82
C ASP A 41 -10.75 2.09 3.90
N GLY A 42 -11.97 2.25 4.41
CA GLY A 42 -12.97 1.19 4.47
C GLY A 42 -12.75 0.21 5.62
N ALA A 43 -12.22 -0.96 5.29
CA ALA A 43 -12.16 -2.10 6.21
C ALA A 43 -11.15 -1.88 7.35
N ARG A 44 -11.59 -2.10 8.59
CA ARG A 44 -10.78 -1.89 9.80
C ARG A 44 -11.32 -2.66 10.99
N TYR A 45 -10.46 -2.89 11.96
CA TYR A 45 -10.86 -3.31 13.30
C TYR A 45 -11.09 -2.07 14.15
N THR A 46 -12.29 -1.93 14.72
CA THR A 46 -12.67 -0.73 15.46
C THR A 46 -13.27 -1.04 16.82
N CYS A 47 -13.07 -0.16 17.80
CA CYS A 47 -13.76 -0.18 19.08
C CYS A 47 -14.71 1.02 19.22
N ASP A 48 -16.01 0.74 19.25
CA ASP A 48 -17.05 1.77 19.47
C ASP A 48 -17.40 1.98 20.96
N CYS A 49 -16.80 1.18 21.86
CA CYS A 49 -17.09 1.24 23.29
C CYS A 49 -16.29 2.32 24.03
N CYS A 50 -15.23 2.85 23.41
CA CYS A 50 -14.45 3.94 23.98
C CYS A 50 -15.08 5.30 23.70
N GLU A 51 -14.99 6.21 24.66
CA GLU A 51 -15.23 7.62 24.36
C GLU A 51 -14.21 8.11 23.32
N SER A 52 -14.66 9.01 22.45
CA SER A 52 -13.90 9.56 21.33
C SER A 52 -12.45 9.94 21.69
N PRO A 53 -11.46 9.60 20.84
CA PRO A 53 -11.60 9.02 19.50
C PRO A 53 -11.81 7.49 19.50
N SER A 54 -12.43 6.97 18.44
CA SER A 54 -12.48 5.52 18.16
C SER A 54 -11.06 4.97 18.03
N PHE A 55 -10.88 3.71 18.45
CA PHE A 55 -9.62 3.00 18.25
C PHE A 55 -9.73 2.17 16.97
N ASP A 56 -8.99 2.54 15.94
CA ASP A 56 -9.09 1.98 14.59
C ASP A 56 -7.76 1.37 14.13
N LEU A 57 -7.76 0.12 13.70
CA LEU A 57 -6.59 -0.55 13.12
C LEU A 57 -6.87 -1.03 11.71
N HIS A 58 -5.89 -0.89 10.81
CA HIS A 58 -5.92 -1.64 9.56
C HIS A 58 -5.95 -3.15 9.88
N PRO A 59 -6.64 -3.98 9.08
CA PRO A 59 -6.60 -5.43 9.24
C PRO A 59 -5.18 -6.02 9.25
N PRO A 60 -4.21 -5.59 8.39
CA PRO A 60 -2.80 -5.93 8.54
C PRO A 60 -2.21 -5.63 9.91
N CYS A 61 -2.52 -4.47 10.49
CA CYS A 61 -1.95 -4.03 11.77
C CYS A 61 -2.56 -4.81 12.93
N ALA A 62 -3.86 -5.08 12.86
CA ALA A 62 -4.64 -5.79 13.86
C ALA A 62 -4.31 -7.29 13.94
N LEU A 63 -3.95 -7.90 12.79
CA LEU A 63 -3.67 -9.33 12.65
C LEU A 63 -2.18 -9.62 12.47
N ALA A 64 -1.32 -8.61 12.60
CA ALA A 64 0.12 -8.83 12.56
C ALA A 64 0.54 -9.61 13.80
N ASP A 65 1.22 -10.73 13.56
CA ASP A 65 1.70 -11.61 14.61
C ASP A 65 3.10 -11.15 15.05
N GLU A 66 3.22 -10.74 16.32
CA GLU A 66 4.50 -10.31 16.92
C GLU A 66 5.52 -11.46 16.98
N ASP A 67 5.05 -12.71 17.05
CA ASP A 67 5.91 -13.89 17.17
C ASP A 67 6.42 -14.42 15.81
N THR A 68 5.92 -13.87 14.70
CA THR A 68 6.30 -14.31 13.36
C THR A 68 7.24 -13.30 12.70
N THR A 69 8.46 -13.74 12.37
CA THR A 69 9.37 -12.96 11.53
C THR A 69 8.88 -12.93 10.08
N LEU A 70 8.86 -11.74 9.48
CA LEU A 70 8.58 -11.55 8.07
C LEU A 70 9.89 -11.63 7.27
N GLU A 71 9.91 -12.46 6.23
CA GLU A 71 10.94 -12.43 5.19
C GLU A 71 10.29 -11.92 3.90
N HIS A 72 10.68 -10.73 3.46
CA HIS A 72 10.11 -10.14 2.25
C HIS A 72 10.96 -10.55 1.01
N PRO A 73 10.36 -10.94 -0.14
CA PRO A 73 11.12 -11.40 -1.31
C PRO A 73 12.17 -10.41 -1.84
N LEU A 74 11.91 -9.11 -1.66
CA LEU A 74 12.87 -8.07 -2.02
C LEU A 74 14.09 -8.00 -1.10
N PHE A 75 14.03 -8.57 0.11
CA PHE A 75 15.03 -8.54 1.15
C PHE A 75 15.45 -9.96 1.53
N ARG A 76 16.08 -10.66 0.57
CA ARG A 76 16.58 -12.02 0.81
C ARG A 76 17.58 -12.04 1.97
N GLY A 77 17.26 -12.82 3.00
CA GLY A 77 18.09 -12.98 4.19
C GLY A 77 17.70 -12.05 5.34
N SER A 78 17.03 -10.92 5.07
CA SER A 78 16.61 -9.98 6.10
C SER A 78 15.36 -10.50 6.82
N LYS A 79 15.39 -10.51 8.15
CA LYS A 79 14.27 -10.91 9.00
C LYS A 79 13.69 -9.69 9.69
N PHE A 80 12.43 -9.41 9.39
CA PHE A 80 11.71 -8.31 10.00
C PHE A 80 10.92 -8.81 11.21
N VAL A 81 11.11 -8.15 12.35
CA VAL A 81 10.33 -8.33 13.56
C VAL A 81 9.28 -7.21 13.61
N LEU A 82 8.06 -7.54 14.02
CA LEU A 82 7.05 -6.52 14.26
C LEU A 82 7.32 -5.83 15.60
N LEU A 83 7.43 -4.50 15.58
CA LEU A 83 7.62 -3.68 16.77
C LEU A 83 6.47 -2.66 16.88
N PRO A 84 6.01 -2.33 18.09
CA PRO A 84 4.99 -1.31 18.30
C PRO A 84 5.42 0.10 17.84
N GLU A 85 6.73 0.34 17.76
CA GLU A 85 7.38 1.57 17.31
C GLU A 85 8.80 1.23 16.83
N PRO A 86 9.38 1.94 15.84
CA PRO A 86 10.77 1.72 15.44
C PRO A 86 11.77 2.04 16.56
N PRO A 87 13.00 1.50 16.49
CA PRO A 87 14.10 1.94 17.33
C PRO A 87 14.40 3.44 17.17
N ALA A 88 14.95 4.05 18.22
CA ALA A 88 15.31 5.47 18.16
C ALA A 88 16.45 5.72 17.14
N PRO A 89 16.40 6.83 16.35
CA PRO A 89 15.45 7.94 16.45
C PRO A 89 14.14 7.72 15.65
N VAL A 90 13.02 7.68 16.37
CA VAL A 90 11.68 7.47 15.78
C VAL A 90 11.34 8.54 14.74
N ASP A 91 11.54 9.82 15.06
CA ASP A 91 11.14 10.94 14.20
C ASP A 91 11.86 10.98 12.84
N GLY A 92 13.03 10.35 12.75
CA GLY A 92 13.83 10.25 11.53
C GLY A 92 13.56 8.98 10.72
N THR A 93 12.79 8.04 11.26
CA THR A 93 12.57 6.73 10.64
C THR A 93 11.59 6.82 9.49
N VAL A 94 11.96 6.24 8.35
CA VAL A 94 11.16 6.21 7.13
C VAL A 94 10.98 4.79 6.64
N CYS A 95 9.84 4.51 6.03
CA CYS A 95 9.56 3.23 5.42
C CYS A 95 10.39 3.04 4.14
N ASP A 96 11.21 2.01 4.06
CA ASP A 96 12.07 1.69 2.89
C ASP A 96 11.29 1.37 1.61
N ALA A 97 10.00 1.03 1.74
CA ALA A 97 9.14 0.78 0.59
C ALA A 97 8.57 2.07 -0.03
N CYS A 98 8.06 2.99 0.79
CA CYS A 98 7.31 4.14 0.29
C CYS A 98 7.95 5.50 0.59
N GLY A 99 8.94 5.57 1.47
CA GLY A 99 9.67 6.78 1.83
C GLY A 99 8.94 7.76 2.74
N GLU A 100 7.74 7.41 3.22
CA GLU A 100 7.01 8.19 4.22
C GLU A 100 7.46 7.81 5.65
N PRO A 101 7.24 8.68 6.66
CA PRO A 101 7.59 8.40 8.04
C PRO A 101 6.96 7.10 8.57
N ALA A 102 7.73 6.30 9.30
CA ALA A 102 7.24 5.10 9.99
C ALA A 102 7.35 5.31 11.49
N ARG A 103 6.29 5.85 12.12
CA ARG A 103 6.32 6.33 13.52
C ARG A 103 5.53 5.49 14.52
N GLY A 104 4.91 4.42 14.06
CA GLY A 104 4.12 3.52 14.91
C GLY A 104 4.51 2.08 14.63
N LEU A 105 3.51 1.19 14.70
CA LEU A 105 3.69 -0.23 14.40
C LEU A 105 4.45 -0.42 13.08
N VAL A 106 5.57 -1.14 13.15
CA VAL A 106 6.55 -1.26 12.07
C VAL A 106 7.13 -2.67 12.01
N HIS A 107 7.44 -3.13 10.80
CA HIS A 107 8.32 -4.28 10.60
C HIS A 107 9.76 -3.76 10.50
N HIS A 108 10.58 -4.09 11.49
CA HIS A 108 11.97 -3.64 11.59
C HIS A 108 12.95 -4.80 11.39
N CYS A 109 13.97 -4.63 10.55
CA CYS A 109 15.10 -5.54 10.42
C CYS A 109 16.32 -4.94 11.12
N PHE A 110 16.74 -5.57 12.23
CA PHE A 110 17.89 -5.10 13.02
C PHE A 110 19.23 -5.24 12.29
N GLU A 111 19.38 -6.22 11.41
CA GLU A 111 20.66 -6.50 10.73
C GLU A 111 20.98 -5.46 9.65
N ASP A 112 19.96 -5.05 8.90
CA ASP A 112 20.09 -4.15 7.75
C ASP A 112 19.60 -2.72 8.03
N ASP A 113 19.05 -2.47 9.23
CA ASP A 113 18.43 -1.22 9.64
C ASP A 113 17.35 -0.77 8.65
N LEU A 114 16.36 -1.64 8.46
CA LEU A 114 15.27 -1.44 7.49
C LEU A 114 13.92 -1.41 8.19
N ASP A 115 13.06 -0.49 7.75
CA ASP A 115 11.74 -0.28 8.32
C ASP A 115 10.66 -0.34 7.26
N LEU A 116 9.61 -1.10 7.53
CA LEU A 116 8.45 -1.24 6.65
C LEU A 116 7.16 -1.01 7.43
N HIS A 117 6.29 -0.16 6.89
CA HIS A 117 4.89 -0.15 7.34
C HIS A 117 4.28 -1.55 7.15
N PRO A 118 3.42 -2.04 8.07
CA PRO A 118 2.74 -3.32 7.92
C PRO A 118 2.01 -3.48 6.57
N CYS A 119 1.35 -2.43 6.08
CA CYS A 119 0.69 -2.45 4.77
C CYS A 119 1.67 -2.47 3.59
N CYS A 120 2.83 -1.80 3.69
CA CYS A 120 3.84 -1.81 2.62
C CYS A 120 4.55 -3.17 2.53
N ALA A 121 4.79 -3.81 3.67
CA ALA A 121 5.34 -5.17 3.76
C ALA A 121 4.47 -6.24 3.09
N ARG A 122 3.19 -5.94 2.81
CA ARG A 122 2.23 -6.83 2.15
C ARG A 122 2.11 -6.61 0.65
N LEU A 123 2.85 -5.66 0.09
CA LEU A 123 2.84 -5.44 -1.35
C LEU A 123 3.28 -6.72 -2.09
N PRO A 124 2.49 -7.19 -3.06
CA PRO A 124 2.87 -8.38 -3.82
C PRO A 124 4.13 -8.10 -4.64
N ASP A 125 5.03 -9.07 -4.69
CA ASP A 125 6.25 -8.97 -5.50
C ASP A 125 5.95 -8.92 -7.01
N ARG A 126 4.78 -9.44 -7.42
CA ARG A 126 4.35 -9.49 -8.80
C ARG A 126 2.84 -9.35 -8.92
N ILE A 127 2.38 -8.53 -9.88
CA ILE A 127 0.97 -8.41 -10.26
C ILE A 127 0.85 -8.75 -11.75
N LEU A 128 -0.07 -9.65 -12.09
CA LEU A 128 -0.43 -9.97 -13.47
C LEU A 128 -1.78 -9.32 -13.79
N GLN A 129 -1.77 -8.37 -14.73
CA GLN A 129 -2.99 -7.70 -15.17
C GLN A 129 -3.03 -7.71 -16.70
N ASP A 130 -4.03 -8.38 -17.24
CA ASP A 130 -4.32 -8.43 -18.69
C ASP A 130 -3.09 -8.82 -19.54
N GLY A 131 -2.46 -9.93 -19.16
CA GLY A 131 -1.24 -10.44 -19.80
C GLY A 131 0.03 -9.62 -19.53
N ARG A 132 -0.05 -8.51 -18.79
CA ARG A 132 1.10 -7.68 -18.43
C ARG A 132 1.56 -7.93 -17.02
N VAL A 133 2.88 -8.02 -16.87
CA VAL A 133 3.53 -8.23 -15.58
C VAL A 133 3.99 -6.88 -15.02
N PHE A 134 3.71 -6.67 -13.74
CA PHE A 134 4.25 -5.59 -12.93
C PHE A 134 5.06 -6.23 -11.81
N GLU A 135 6.37 -6.01 -11.82
CA GLU A 135 7.29 -6.60 -10.85
C GLU A 135 7.75 -5.54 -9.86
N LEU A 136 7.62 -5.82 -8.57
CA LEU A 136 8.10 -4.96 -7.52
C LEU A 136 9.63 -4.96 -7.50
N ARG A 137 10.24 -3.79 -7.40
CA ARG A 137 11.70 -3.57 -7.39
C ARG A 137 12.06 -2.63 -6.25
N ARG A 138 13.16 -2.94 -5.56
CA ARG A 138 13.62 -2.16 -4.38
C ARG A 138 14.15 -0.78 -4.74
N LYS A 139 14.96 -0.72 -5.80
CA LYS A 139 15.57 0.51 -6.33
C LYS A 139 15.39 0.52 -7.83
N THR A 140 15.08 1.67 -8.40
CA THR A 140 14.93 1.80 -9.85
C THR A 140 15.66 3.00 -10.39
N SER A 141 15.98 2.95 -11.69
CA SER A 141 16.55 4.06 -12.44
C SER A 141 15.65 4.48 -13.61
N GLY A 142 14.49 3.86 -13.75
CA GLY A 142 13.57 4.08 -14.86
C GLY A 142 12.73 5.35 -14.68
N ALA A 143 12.14 5.81 -15.78
CA ALA A 143 11.19 6.90 -15.73
C ALA A 143 9.90 6.42 -15.05
N CYS A 144 9.47 7.16 -14.02
CA CYS A 144 8.20 6.89 -13.38
C CYS A 144 7.06 7.45 -14.23
N GLY A 145 6.04 6.65 -14.49
CA GLY A 145 4.83 7.09 -15.20
C GLY A 145 4.01 8.13 -14.43
N LEU A 146 4.31 8.33 -13.13
CA LEU A 146 3.56 9.18 -12.20
C LEU A 146 4.34 10.42 -11.72
N CYS A 147 5.66 10.45 -11.85
CA CYS A 147 6.44 11.63 -11.52
C CYS A 147 7.52 11.84 -12.59
N GLY A 148 7.31 12.83 -13.46
CA GLY A 148 8.33 13.24 -14.42
C GLY A 148 9.50 13.97 -13.73
N GLY A 149 10.69 13.90 -14.31
CA GLY A 149 11.84 14.76 -13.95
C GLY A 149 12.55 14.42 -12.63
N ASP A 150 12.97 15.45 -11.89
CA ASP A 150 13.84 15.35 -10.71
C ASP A 150 13.14 14.86 -9.43
N SER A 151 11.81 14.99 -9.35
CA SER A 151 11.01 14.43 -8.25
C SER A 151 11.09 12.90 -8.24
N GLY A 152 11.15 12.26 -9.41
CA GLY A 152 11.37 10.83 -9.56
C GLY A 152 12.76 10.38 -9.10
N ARG A 153 13.81 11.18 -9.36
CA ARG A 153 15.19 10.82 -8.96
C ARG A 153 15.33 10.61 -7.45
N ARG A 154 14.62 11.40 -6.63
CA ARG A 154 14.61 11.24 -5.17
C ARG A 154 13.86 10.00 -4.69
N ARG A 155 12.92 9.50 -5.49
CA ARG A 155 12.05 8.35 -5.18
C ARG A 155 12.58 7.02 -5.69
N ASN A 156 13.54 7.06 -6.60
CA ASN A 156 14.26 5.92 -7.16
C ASN A 156 14.96 5.02 -6.12
N LYS A 157 15.20 5.52 -4.91
CA LYS A 157 15.73 4.72 -3.79
C LYS A 157 14.69 3.87 -3.07
N PHE A 158 13.40 4.13 -3.30
CA PHE A 158 12.27 3.41 -2.74
C PHE A 158 11.65 2.47 -3.78
N TRP A 159 10.66 1.70 -3.35
CA TRP A 159 10.09 0.66 -4.18
C TRP A 159 9.29 1.22 -5.36
N ALA A 160 9.33 0.47 -6.46
CA ALA A 160 8.49 0.72 -7.62
C ALA A 160 8.04 -0.58 -8.26
N TYR A 161 6.87 -0.57 -8.88
CA TYR A 161 6.49 -1.62 -9.82
C TYR A 161 7.00 -1.28 -11.20
N ARG A 162 7.78 -2.19 -11.79
CA ARG A 162 8.28 -2.08 -13.15
C ARG A 162 7.40 -2.90 -14.09
N SER A 163 6.99 -2.28 -15.19
CA SER A 163 6.39 -2.95 -16.34
C SER A 163 7.01 -2.46 -17.64
N TYR A 164 6.58 -3.03 -18.75
CA TYR A 164 7.08 -2.70 -20.08
C TYR A 164 5.94 -2.36 -21.01
N PHE A 165 6.12 -1.27 -21.75
CA PHE A 165 5.23 -0.89 -22.86
C PHE A 165 6.06 -0.71 -24.12
N ASP A 166 5.85 -1.60 -25.08
CA ASP A 166 6.56 -1.61 -26.35
C ASP A 166 8.10 -1.63 -26.19
N GLY A 167 8.59 -2.59 -25.39
CA GLY A 167 10.02 -2.80 -25.10
C GLY A 167 10.62 -1.83 -24.08
N GLU A 168 9.92 -0.75 -23.73
CA GLU A 168 10.42 0.30 -22.86
C GLU A 168 9.98 0.07 -21.40
N ALA A 169 10.93 0.11 -20.47
CA ALA A 169 10.62 0.02 -19.05
C ALA A 169 9.89 1.28 -18.56
N MET A 170 8.88 1.07 -17.73
CA MET A 170 8.17 2.11 -17.00
C MET A 170 8.03 1.70 -15.54
N ASP A 171 8.36 2.63 -14.64
CA ASP A 171 8.24 2.42 -13.21
C ASP A 171 6.98 3.12 -12.67
N LEU A 172 6.40 2.55 -11.61
CA LEU A 172 5.35 3.16 -10.80
C LEU A 172 5.84 3.16 -9.35
N HIS A 173 6.40 4.28 -8.89
CA HIS A 173 6.89 4.41 -7.52
C HIS A 173 5.74 4.24 -6.53
N VAL A 174 5.95 3.41 -5.50
CA VAL A 174 4.98 3.23 -4.40
C VAL A 174 4.69 4.57 -3.73
N ALA A 175 5.74 5.38 -3.51
CA ALA A 175 5.63 6.74 -2.98
C ALA A 175 4.67 7.62 -3.81
N CYS A 176 4.73 7.57 -5.14
CA CYS A 176 3.87 8.39 -6.00
C CYS A 176 2.41 7.95 -5.93
N MET A 177 2.18 6.63 -5.92
CA MET A 177 0.83 6.08 -5.73
C MET A 177 0.26 6.48 -4.37
N LYS A 178 1.07 6.44 -3.31
CA LYS A 178 0.69 6.85 -1.97
C LYS A 178 0.32 8.33 -1.89
N ASP A 179 1.12 9.22 -2.48
CA ASP A 179 0.84 10.66 -2.48
C ASP A 179 -0.44 11.03 -3.23
N MET A 180 -0.66 10.45 -4.41
CA MET A 180 -1.89 10.69 -5.17
C MET A 180 -3.13 10.28 -4.37
N ALA A 181 -3.05 9.14 -3.68
CA ALA A 181 -4.10 8.62 -2.82
C ALA A 181 -4.31 9.48 -1.57
N ARG A 182 -3.22 9.97 -0.96
CA ARG A 182 -3.26 10.80 0.25
C ARG A 182 -4.02 12.10 0.05
N LEU A 183 -3.80 12.81 -1.06
CA LEU A 183 -4.49 14.09 -1.33
C LEU A 183 -6.02 13.94 -1.28
N SER A 184 -6.52 12.85 -1.81
CA SER A 184 -7.95 12.56 -1.82
C SER A 184 -8.46 12.04 -0.49
N TRP A 185 -7.64 11.24 0.20
CA TRP A 185 -7.93 10.80 1.56
C TRP A 185 -8.06 12.01 2.51
N GLU A 186 -7.16 12.98 2.43
CA GLU A 186 -7.15 14.20 3.26
C GLU A 186 -8.42 15.04 3.03
N ALA A 187 -8.80 15.27 1.76
CA ALA A 187 -10.01 16.00 1.41
C ALA A 187 -11.27 15.37 2.03
N SER A 188 -11.31 14.04 2.10
CA SER A 188 -12.46 13.31 2.65
C SER A 188 -12.43 13.13 4.15
N TYR A 189 -11.24 12.92 4.73
CA TYR A 189 -11.05 12.88 6.17
C TYR A 189 -11.49 14.20 6.81
N GLN A 190 -11.21 15.35 6.16
CA GLN A 190 -11.62 16.67 6.64
C GLN A 190 -13.12 16.95 6.46
N SER A 191 -13.77 16.38 5.42
CA SER A 191 -15.17 16.67 5.10
C SER A 191 -16.19 15.77 5.78
N ARG A 192 -15.77 14.73 6.53
CA ARG A 192 -16.63 13.76 7.26
C ARG A 192 -17.80 13.18 6.45
N SER A 193 -17.76 13.30 5.12
CA SER A 193 -18.86 12.95 4.23
C SER A 193 -18.67 11.51 3.78
N GLY A 194 -19.42 10.59 4.38
CA GLY A 194 -19.42 9.17 4.03
C GLY A 194 -20.10 8.93 2.67
N GLY A 195 -19.44 8.16 1.81
CA GLY A 195 -20.06 7.60 0.60
C GLY A 195 -19.09 7.30 -0.53
N GLY A 196 -18.58 6.06 -0.59
CA GLY A 196 -17.84 5.48 -1.73
C GLY A 196 -16.33 5.32 -1.50
N GLN A 197 -15.66 4.40 -2.21
CA GLN A 197 -14.19 4.21 -2.15
C GLN A 197 -13.45 5.47 -2.62
N ILE A 198 -13.24 6.42 -1.71
CA ILE A 198 -12.79 7.78 -2.03
C ILE A 198 -11.37 7.78 -2.62
N VAL A 199 -10.50 6.95 -2.06
CA VAL A 199 -9.10 6.88 -2.45
C VAL A 199 -8.97 6.37 -3.90
N LEU A 200 -9.75 5.36 -4.29
CA LEU A 200 -9.75 4.79 -5.64
C LEU A 200 -10.53 5.64 -6.66
N ALA A 201 -11.57 6.36 -6.22
CA ALA A 201 -12.31 7.30 -7.07
C ALA A 201 -11.42 8.44 -7.60
N SER A 202 -10.25 8.65 -7.00
CA SER A 202 -9.31 9.74 -7.32
C SER A 202 -8.14 9.38 -8.24
N LEU A 203 -8.17 8.17 -8.81
CA LEU A 203 -7.28 7.76 -9.91
C LEU A 203 -7.38 8.58 -11.24
N PRO A 204 -8.32 9.54 -11.50
CA PRO A 204 -8.32 10.35 -12.73
C PRO A 204 -7.02 11.11 -13.00
N ASN A 205 -6.26 11.43 -11.95
CA ASN A 205 -4.98 12.13 -12.10
C ASN A 205 -3.90 11.26 -12.78
N ILE A 206 -4.00 9.93 -12.73
CA ILE A 206 -3.02 9.03 -13.38
C ILE A 206 -3.05 9.21 -14.90
N GLU A 207 -4.23 9.40 -15.51
CA GLU A 207 -4.35 9.63 -16.95
C GLU A 207 -3.64 10.94 -17.34
N ARG A 208 -3.87 12.02 -16.59
CA ARG A 208 -3.20 13.32 -16.82
C ARG A 208 -1.68 13.19 -16.69
N THR A 209 -1.20 12.36 -15.76
CA THR A 209 0.23 12.18 -15.54
C THR A 209 0.88 11.27 -16.58
N LEU A 210 0.21 10.20 -17.02
CA LEU A 210 0.66 9.38 -18.15
C LEU A 210 0.58 10.15 -19.47
N GLN A 211 -0.33 11.13 -19.59
CA GLN A 211 -0.34 12.16 -20.62
C GLN A 211 0.79 13.18 -20.48
N SER A 212 1.84 12.93 -19.69
CA SER A 212 3.13 13.62 -19.79
C SER A 212 4.18 12.80 -20.54
N LEU A 213 3.91 11.52 -20.82
CA LEU A 213 4.81 10.65 -21.59
C LEU A 213 5.03 11.18 -23.02
N PRO A 214 6.18 10.92 -23.66
CA PRO A 214 6.48 11.42 -25.00
C PRO A 214 5.36 11.16 -26.02
N VAL A 215 5.02 12.16 -26.85
CA VAL A 215 3.91 12.08 -27.82
C VAL A 215 4.01 10.87 -28.74
N ASN A 216 5.23 10.51 -29.16
CA ASN A 216 5.48 9.34 -30.00
C ASN A 216 5.06 8.02 -29.34
N LYS A 217 5.08 7.93 -28.01
CA LYS A 217 4.60 6.74 -27.27
C LYS A 217 3.07 6.67 -27.26
N ARG A 218 2.39 7.82 -27.20
CA ARG A 218 0.91 7.89 -27.15
C ARG A 218 0.23 7.53 -28.47
N ARG A 219 0.92 7.76 -29.59
CA ARG A 219 0.40 7.44 -30.93
C ARG A 219 0.50 5.94 -31.26
N LYS A 220 1.13 5.13 -30.40
CA LYS A 220 1.25 3.68 -30.61
C LYS A 220 -0.07 2.97 -30.36
N SER A 221 -0.36 1.98 -31.20
CA SER A 221 -1.52 1.11 -31.01
C SER A 221 -1.46 0.45 -29.62
N GLY A 222 -2.59 0.41 -28.93
CA GLY A 222 -2.71 -0.20 -27.60
C GLY A 222 -2.26 0.67 -26.42
N PHE A 223 -1.88 1.93 -26.62
CA PHE A 223 -1.53 2.84 -25.51
C PHE A 223 -2.69 3.07 -24.54
N ASP A 224 -3.90 3.34 -25.05
CA ASP A 224 -5.07 3.57 -24.20
C ASP A 224 -5.42 2.34 -23.35
N HIS A 225 -5.26 1.15 -23.94
CA HIS A 225 -5.46 -0.10 -23.21
C HIS A 225 -4.38 -0.30 -22.14
N PHE A 226 -3.13 0.02 -22.42
CA PHE A 226 -2.06 0.02 -21.43
C PHE A 226 -2.33 0.99 -20.27
N VAL A 227 -2.80 2.21 -20.56
CA VAL A 227 -3.18 3.19 -19.52
C VAL A 227 -4.27 2.64 -18.60
N LYS A 228 -5.27 1.94 -19.15
CA LYS A 228 -6.31 1.27 -18.34
C LYS A 228 -5.71 0.21 -17.42
N ILE A 229 -4.80 -0.62 -17.93
CA ILE A 229 -4.10 -1.65 -17.13
C ILE A 229 -3.33 -0.99 -15.97
N VAL A 230 -2.57 0.06 -16.27
CA VAL A 230 -1.79 0.81 -15.25
C VAL A 230 -2.69 1.40 -14.18
N ARG A 231 -3.85 1.95 -14.57
CA ARG A 231 -4.84 2.49 -13.62
C ARG A 231 -5.37 1.40 -12.70
N THR A 232 -5.71 0.23 -13.23
CA THR A 232 -6.17 -0.91 -12.42
C THR A 232 -5.09 -1.35 -11.44
N VAL A 233 -3.85 -1.52 -11.90
CA VAL A 233 -2.73 -1.93 -11.05
C VAL A 233 -2.44 -0.90 -9.96
N ALA A 234 -2.42 0.40 -10.30
CA ALA A 234 -2.25 1.46 -9.31
C ALA A 234 -3.36 1.43 -8.25
N GLY A 235 -4.61 1.18 -8.65
CA GLY A 235 -5.72 1.01 -7.72
C GLY A 235 -5.54 -0.17 -6.76
N ILE A 236 -5.10 -1.32 -7.26
CA ILE A 236 -4.79 -2.50 -6.42
C ILE A 236 -3.71 -2.14 -5.40
N ILE A 237 -2.60 -1.54 -5.83
CA ILE A 237 -1.48 -1.17 -4.96
C ILE A 237 -1.91 -0.14 -3.91
N ILE A 238 -2.68 0.87 -4.31
CA ILE A 238 -3.23 1.88 -3.40
C ILE A 238 -4.15 1.24 -2.35
N ALA A 239 -5.00 0.31 -2.75
CA ALA A 239 -5.86 -0.39 -1.80
C ALA A 239 -5.03 -1.20 -0.79
N VAL A 240 -3.95 -1.86 -1.21
CA VAL A 240 -3.02 -2.58 -0.32
C VAL A 240 -2.36 -1.64 0.69
N ILE A 241 -1.76 -0.52 0.23
CA ILE A 241 -1.03 0.39 1.14
C ILE A 241 -1.95 1.14 2.11
N PHE A 242 -3.25 1.26 1.80
CA PHE A 242 -4.29 1.80 2.70
C PHE A 242 -4.99 0.71 3.54
N GLY A 243 -4.48 -0.52 3.51
CA GLY A 243 -4.89 -1.60 4.41
C GLY A 243 -6.12 -2.40 3.97
N ASN A 244 -6.58 -2.31 2.72
CA ASN A 244 -7.75 -3.06 2.25
C ASN A 244 -7.45 -4.57 2.11
N PRO A 245 -8.08 -5.45 2.93
CA PRO A 245 -7.82 -6.88 2.95
C PRO A 245 -8.12 -7.60 1.64
N VAL A 246 -9.17 -7.18 0.92
CA VAL A 246 -9.59 -7.82 -0.33
C VAL A 246 -8.56 -7.60 -1.44
N ALA A 247 -8.00 -6.39 -1.52
CA ALA A 247 -6.98 -6.07 -2.51
C ALA A 247 -5.69 -6.87 -2.31
N MET A 248 -5.36 -7.20 -1.06
CA MET A 248 -4.17 -8.00 -0.74
C MET A 248 -4.31 -9.45 -1.21
N ILE A 249 -5.51 -10.03 -1.16
CA ILE A 249 -5.79 -11.38 -1.66
C ILE A 249 -5.86 -11.39 -3.20
N ALA A 250 -6.61 -10.43 -3.77
CA ALA A 250 -6.84 -10.36 -5.22
C ALA A 250 -5.56 -10.11 -6.03
N ALA A 251 -4.59 -9.38 -5.48
CA ALA A 251 -3.34 -9.08 -6.19
C ALA A 251 -2.46 -10.30 -6.44
N ILE A 252 -2.65 -11.39 -5.69
CA ILE A 252 -1.87 -12.64 -5.79
C ILE A 252 -2.59 -13.66 -6.70
N ALA A 253 -3.92 -13.72 -6.64
CA ALA A 253 -4.72 -14.69 -7.40
C ALA A 253 -4.84 -14.37 -8.91
N GLY A 254 -4.46 -13.15 -9.32
CA GLY A 254 -4.76 -12.61 -10.65
C GLY A 254 -6.27 -12.54 -10.93
N PRO A 255 -6.71 -12.02 -12.09
CA PRO A 255 -8.13 -12.00 -12.47
C PRO A 255 -8.77 -13.38 -12.69
N GLY A 256 -8.15 -14.47 -12.24
CA GLY A 256 -8.55 -15.86 -12.50
C GLY A 256 -8.48 -16.80 -11.29
N GLY A 257 -8.29 -16.29 -10.07
CA GLY A 257 -8.48 -17.11 -8.86
C GLY A 257 -7.48 -18.26 -8.68
N LEU A 258 -6.29 -18.21 -9.27
CA LEU A 258 -5.29 -19.27 -9.10
C LEU A 258 -4.16 -18.78 -8.20
N LEU A 259 -4.29 -19.12 -6.92
CA LEU A 259 -3.19 -19.11 -5.95
C LEU A 259 -2.07 -20.01 -6.49
N ARG A 260 -0.89 -19.45 -6.71
CA ARG A 260 0.32 -20.25 -6.99
C ARG A 260 0.81 -20.86 -5.68
N GLY A 261 0.72 -22.19 -5.60
CA GLY A 261 1.60 -23.01 -4.75
C GLY A 261 2.99 -23.16 -5.36
#